data_AF-H3AW45-F1
#
_entry.id   AF-H3AW45-F1
#
_cell.length_a   1.000
_cell.length_b   1.000
_cell.length_c   1.000
_cell.angle_alpha   90.00
_cell.angle_beta   90.00
_cell.angle_gamma   90.00
#
_symmetry.space_group_name_H-M   'P 1'
#
loop_
_entity.id
_entity.type
_entity.pdbx_description
1 polymer ?
#
loop_
_entity_poly.entity_id
_entity_poly.type
_entity_poly.pdbx_seq_one_letter_code
_entity_poly.pdbx_strand_id
1 'polypeptide(L)'
;MQDYTECDRYLLQFYKDVRNFYCKAVSSVYKKLPVFDETLKLLTITDYKNRDTHTFDGLVSLLEMFPCLKKELDLVKLEEEFISYQVLDIDALVKGSKIRMDTFWHKIGQIKDPGTGRNTFVLLPTVMKQLLVLPHSNADCERAFSTTRKNRIEAHGEATNAVLKGLLAPKVNMLSDCSCFEWKP
;
A
#
# COMPACT_ATOMS: atom_id res chain seq x y z
N MET A 1 33.27 -52.48 -2.30
CA MET A 1 32.48 -51.79 -3.34
C MET A 1 31.05 -51.63 -2.83
N GLN A 2 30.88 -50.79 -1.81
CA GLN A 2 29.63 -50.56 -1.08
C GLN A 2 29.85 -49.25 -0.34
N ASP A 3 29.36 -48.13 -0.88
CA ASP A 3 29.14 -46.88 -0.10
C ASP A 3 28.49 -45.77 -0.95
N TYR A 4 28.71 -45.77 -2.27
CA TYR A 4 28.20 -44.71 -3.15
C TYR A 4 26.66 -44.64 -3.18
N THR A 5 25.97 -45.77 -3.12
CA THR A 5 24.50 -45.85 -3.21
C THR A 5 23.77 -45.32 -1.98
N GLU A 6 24.41 -45.37 -0.81
CA GLU A 6 23.85 -44.85 0.43
C GLU A 6 24.05 -43.33 0.52
N CYS A 7 25.25 -42.87 0.14
CA CYS A 7 25.54 -41.44 0.03
C CYS A 7 24.62 -40.74 -0.98
N ASP A 8 24.34 -41.35 -2.13
CA ASP A 8 23.41 -40.82 -3.14
C ASP A 8 21.96 -40.79 -2.64
N ARG A 9 21.53 -41.78 -1.84
CA ARG A 9 20.21 -41.77 -1.18
C ARG A 9 20.10 -40.65 -0.16
N TYR A 10 21.14 -40.43 0.65
CA TYR A 10 21.18 -39.34 1.61
C TYR A 10 21.13 -37.97 0.92
N LEU A 11 21.89 -37.79 -0.16
CA LEU A 11 21.88 -36.55 -0.95
C LEU A 11 20.49 -36.27 -1.54
N LEU A 12 19.84 -37.30 -2.10
CA LEU A 12 18.49 -37.19 -2.65
C LEU A 12 17.46 -36.82 -1.57
N GLN A 13 17.57 -37.43 -0.39
CA GLN A 13 16.70 -37.16 0.74
C GLN A 13 16.91 -35.74 1.27
N PHE A 14 18.17 -35.30 1.41
CA PHE A 14 18.51 -33.93 1.77
C PHE A 14 17.90 -32.91 0.80
N TYR A 15 18.03 -33.09 -0.51
CA TYR A 15 17.42 -32.18 -1.48
C TYR A 15 15.88 -32.18 -1.42
N LYS A 16 15.26 -33.33 -1.17
CA LYS A 16 13.81 -33.42 -0.94
C LYS A 16 13.40 -32.64 0.30
N ASP A 17 14.14 -32.76 1.39
CA ASP A 17 13.82 -32.11 2.65
C ASP A 17 14.03 -30.59 2.57
N VAL A 18 15.10 -30.14 1.91
CA VAL A 18 15.33 -28.71 1.60
C VAL A 18 14.20 -28.15 0.75
N ARG A 19 13.80 -28.85 -0.31
CA ARG A 19 12.65 -28.44 -1.15
C ARG A 19 11.37 -28.38 -0.32
N ASN A 20 11.11 -29.38 0.52
CA ASN A 20 9.91 -29.45 1.34
C ASN A 20 9.87 -28.33 2.39
N PHE A 21 11.03 -27.98 2.96
CA PHE A 21 11.19 -26.83 3.83
C PHE A 21 10.78 -25.53 3.13
N TYR A 22 11.33 -25.25 1.94
CA TYR A 22 10.95 -24.07 1.17
C TYR A 22 9.48 -24.07 0.77
N CYS A 23 8.93 -25.20 0.32
CA CYS A 23 7.50 -25.32 -0.02
C CYS A 23 6.61 -25.03 1.20
N LYS A 24 6.96 -25.52 2.39
CA LYS A 24 6.23 -25.23 3.64
C LYS A 24 6.38 -23.77 4.06
N ALA A 25 7.57 -23.20 3.96
CA ALA A 25 7.82 -21.80 4.27
C ALA A 25 6.97 -20.88 3.38
N VAL A 26 7.00 -21.11 2.06
CA VAL A 26 6.17 -20.37 1.09
C VAL A 26 4.68 -20.57 1.37
N SER A 27 4.24 -21.80 1.62
CA SER A 27 2.83 -22.09 1.96
C SER A 27 2.39 -21.40 3.26
N SER A 28 3.28 -21.28 4.26
CA SER A 28 3.00 -20.53 5.50
C SER A 28 2.88 -19.03 5.22
N VAL A 29 3.74 -18.50 4.35
CA VAL A 29 3.66 -17.11 3.88
C VAL A 29 2.33 -16.86 3.16
N TYR A 30 1.90 -17.72 2.23
CA TYR A 30 0.60 -17.60 1.55
C TYR A 30 -0.60 -17.68 2.49
N LYS A 31 -0.51 -18.46 3.59
CA LYS A 31 -1.58 -18.52 4.61
C LYS A 31 -1.65 -17.27 5.48
N LYS A 32 -0.53 -16.58 5.67
CA LYS A 32 -0.42 -15.40 6.56
C LYS A 32 -0.56 -14.08 5.80
N LEU A 33 -0.14 -14.06 4.54
CA LEU A 33 -0.31 -12.90 3.69
C LEU A 33 -1.74 -12.89 3.14
N PRO A 34 -2.40 -11.72 3.14
CA PRO A 34 -3.69 -11.52 2.47
C PRO A 34 -3.52 -11.48 0.94
N VAL A 35 -2.81 -12.45 0.33
CA VAL A 35 -2.48 -12.44 -1.12
C VAL A 35 -3.73 -12.43 -2.00
N PHE A 36 -4.86 -12.88 -1.46
CA PHE A 36 -6.16 -12.94 -2.14
C PHE A 36 -7.18 -11.95 -1.60
N ASP A 37 -6.77 -11.01 -0.75
CA ASP A 37 -7.67 -10.04 -0.15
C ASP A 37 -8.24 -9.13 -1.24
N GLU A 38 -9.57 -9.07 -1.26
CA GLU A 38 -10.35 -8.27 -2.19
C GLU A 38 -9.98 -6.79 -2.10
N THR A 39 -9.55 -6.32 -0.92
CA THR A 39 -9.03 -4.98 -0.70
C THR A 39 -7.80 -4.68 -1.56
N LEU A 40 -6.86 -5.62 -1.68
CA LEU A 40 -5.66 -5.41 -2.50
C LEU A 40 -5.99 -5.37 -3.99
N LYS A 41 -7.00 -6.15 -4.42
CA LYS A 41 -7.52 -6.09 -5.80
C LYS A 41 -8.24 -4.78 -6.07
N LEU A 42 -9.04 -4.28 -5.12
CA LEU A 42 -9.74 -3.00 -5.27
C LEU A 42 -8.77 -1.82 -5.24
N LEU A 43 -7.68 -1.90 -4.47
CA LEU A 43 -6.66 -0.84 -4.40
C LEU A 43 -5.90 -0.61 -5.70
N THR A 44 -5.97 -1.54 -6.68
CA THR A 44 -5.38 -1.31 -8.00
C THR A 44 -6.05 -0.17 -8.77
N ILE A 45 -7.22 0.32 -8.31
CA ILE A 45 -7.89 1.51 -8.82
C ILE A 45 -7.07 2.78 -8.68
N THR A 46 -6.13 2.77 -7.73
CA THR A 46 -5.21 3.88 -7.56
C THR A 46 -4.24 3.98 -8.73
N ASP A 47 -3.92 2.88 -9.45
CA ASP A 47 -3.09 2.88 -10.64
C ASP A 47 -3.90 3.28 -11.89
N TYR A 48 -3.47 4.36 -12.54
CA TYR A 48 -4.14 4.92 -13.70
C TYR A 48 -4.14 3.96 -14.90
N LYS A 49 -3.23 2.98 -14.93
CA LYS A 49 -3.19 1.95 -15.97
C LYS A 49 -4.35 0.97 -15.90
N ASN A 50 -4.95 0.82 -14.72
CA ASN A 50 -6.08 -0.08 -14.50
C ASN A 50 -7.42 0.66 -14.61
N ARG A 51 -7.41 1.92 -15.07
CA ARG A 51 -8.60 2.79 -15.15
C ARG A 51 -9.81 2.10 -15.79
N ASP A 52 -9.59 1.38 -16.89
CA ASP A 52 -10.67 0.73 -17.66
C ASP A 52 -11.24 -0.53 -16.98
N THR A 53 -10.57 -1.02 -15.94
CA THR A 53 -10.95 -2.26 -15.24
C THR A 53 -11.80 -2.02 -14.00
N HIS A 54 -11.99 -0.75 -13.61
CA HIS A 54 -12.62 -0.38 -12.35
C HIS A 54 -13.92 0.40 -12.56
N THR A 55 -14.95 0.00 -11.80
CA THR A 55 -16.23 0.70 -11.73
C THR A 55 -16.28 1.62 -10.50
N PHE A 56 -17.20 2.58 -10.51
CA PHE A 56 -17.46 3.42 -9.35
C PHE A 56 -17.93 2.59 -8.14
N ASP A 57 -18.74 1.55 -8.34
CA ASP A 57 -19.16 0.62 -7.28
C ASP A 57 -17.96 -0.04 -6.57
N GLY A 58 -16.89 -0.34 -7.31
CA GLY A 58 -15.65 -0.85 -6.73
C GLY A 58 -14.98 0.16 -5.80
N LEU A 59 -14.98 1.45 -6.19
CA LEU A 59 -14.49 2.53 -5.33
C LEU A 59 -15.36 2.72 -4.09
N VAL A 60 -16.70 2.64 -4.23
CA VAL A 60 -17.63 2.73 -3.10
C VAL A 60 -17.41 1.57 -2.13
N SER A 61 -17.28 0.34 -2.63
CA SER A 61 -16.97 -0.84 -1.81
C SER A 61 -15.65 -0.67 -1.04
N LEU A 62 -14.64 -0.09 -1.70
CA LEU A 62 -13.37 0.24 -1.05
C LEU A 62 -13.52 1.29 0.06
N LEU A 63 -14.30 2.35 -0.19
CA LEU A 63 -14.58 3.39 0.81
C LEU A 63 -15.39 2.87 2.01
N GLU A 64 -16.24 1.86 1.80
CA GLU A 64 -16.97 1.20 2.88
C GLU A 64 -16.08 0.41 3.82
N MET A 65 -14.99 -0.17 3.31
CA MET A 65 -13.97 -0.82 4.13
C MET A 65 -13.16 0.18 4.97
N PHE A 66 -13.14 1.46 4.58
CA PHE A 66 -12.41 2.52 5.29
C PHE A 66 -13.36 3.68 5.68
N PRO A 67 -14.21 3.50 6.72
CA PRO A 67 -15.18 4.52 7.13
C PRO A 67 -14.58 5.90 7.43
N CYS A 68 -13.31 5.96 7.84
CA CYS A 68 -12.58 7.20 8.06
C CYS A 68 -12.41 8.06 6.80
N LEU A 69 -12.41 7.45 5.61
CA LEU A 69 -12.34 8.15 4.33
C LEU A 69 -13.73 8.57 3.83
N LYS A 70 -14.79 7.87 4.23
CA LYS A 70 -16.17 8.08 3.76
C LYS A 70 -16.93 9.17 4.54
N LYS A 71 -16.59 9.40 5.81
CA LYS A 71 -17.41 10.15 6.79
C LYS A 71 -17.84 11.57 6.38
N GLU A 72 -17.08 12.23 5.50
CA GLU A 72 -17.35 13.61 5.05
C GLU A 72 -17.34 13.75 3.52
N LEU A 73 -17.48 12.63 2.80
CA LEU A 73 -17.32 12.58 1.36
C LEU A 73 -18.66 12.70 0.64
N ASP A 74 -18.77 13.68 -0.26
CA ASP A 74 -19.87 13.79 -1.19
C ASP A 74 -19.71 12.75 -2.31
N LEU A 75 -20.46 11.65 -2.20
CA LEU A 75 -20.37 10.53 -3.14
C LEU A 75 -20.90 10.89 -4.53
N VAL A 76 -21.89 11.77 -4.64
CA VAL A 76 -22.46 12.18 -5.93
C VAL A 76 -21.42 12.96 -6.71
N LYS A 77 -20.81 13.95 -6.06
CA LYS A 77 -19.74 14.73 -6.67
C LYS A 77 -18.51 13.88 -6.99
N LEU A 78 -18.18 12.90 -6.15
CA LEU A 78 -17.09 11.97 -6.42
C LEU A 78 -17.37 11.12 -7.66
N GLU A 79 -18.61 10.67 -7.86
CA GLU A 79 -19.03 9.92 -9.04
C GLU A 79 -18.90 10.76 -10.32
N GLU A 80 -19.34 12.02 -10.29
CA GLU A 80 -19.18 12.96 -11.39
C GLU A 80 -17.70 13.16 -11.78
N GLU A 81 -16.84 13.35 -10.78
CA GLU A 81 -15.39 13.44 -10.97
C GLU A 81 -14.81 12.12 -11.51
N PHE A 82 -15.30 10.97 -11.05
CA PHE A 82 -14.87 9.67 -11.54
C PHE A 82 -15.23 9.47 -13.02
N ILE A 83 -16.46 9.78 -13.42
CA ILE A 83 -16.90 9.69 -14.82
C ILE A 83 -16.07 10.65 -15.70
N SER A 84 -15.84 11.87 -15.23
CA SER A 84 -15.01 12.85 -15.94
C SER A 84 -13.56 12.37 -16.10
N TYR A 85 -13.02 11.70 -15.08
CA TYR A 85 -11.73 11.06 -15.15
C TYR A 85 -11.71 9.91 -16.18
N GLN A 86 -12.80 9.15 -16.29
CA GLN A 86 -12.96 8.04 -17.24
C GLN A 86 -12.98 8.45 -18.72
N VAL A 87 -13.02 9.75 -19.03
CA VAL A 87 -12.88 10.27 -20.40
C VAL A 87 -11.66 11.17 -20.63
N LEU A 88 -10.84 11.38 -19.59
CA LEU A 88 -9.67 12.25 -19.67
C LEU A 88 -8.56 11.66 -20.56
N ASP A 89 -7.88 12.51 -21.33
CA ASP A 89 -6.66 12.14 -22.05
C ASP A 89 -5.47 12.04 -21.07
N ILE A 90 -5.15 10.81 -20.66
CA ILE A 90 -4.04 10.51 -19.76
C ILE A 90 -2.68 10.65 -20.46
N ASP A 91 -2.60 10.35 -21.76
CA ASP A 91 -1.33 10.35 -22.48
C ASP A 91 -0.76 11.76 -22.57
N ALA A 92 -1.62 12.76 -22.77
CA ALA A 92 -1.27 14.17 -22.67
C ALA A 92 -0.73 14.55 -21.29
N LEU A 93 -1.24 13.95 -20.22
CA LEU A 93 -0.85 14.24 -18.83
C LEU A 93 0.49 13.60 -18.45
N VAL A 94 0.75 12.39 -18.94
CA VAL A 94 1.91 11.55 -18.58
C VAL A 94 3.11 11.78 -19.52
N LYS A 95 2.89 12.37 -20.70
CA LYS A 95 3.93 12.73 -21.69
C LYS A 95 4.88 11.57 -22.01
N GLY A 96 4.36 10.33 -22.05
CA GLY A 96 5.14 9.13 -22.39
C GLY A 96 6.21 8.69 -21.36
N SER A 97 6.24 9.29 -20.17
CA SER A 97 7.22 8.96 -19.12
C SER A 97 6.60 8.16 -17.97
N LYS A 98 7.38 7.32 -17.27
CA LYS A 98 6.90 6.67 -16.04
C LYS A 98 6.72 7.73 -14.95
N ILE A 99 5.47 8.08 -14.64
CA ILE A 99 5.13 8.97 -13.53
C ILE A 99 4.86 8.18 -12.26
N ARG A 100 5.26 8.73 -11.11
CA ARG A 100 4.87 8.19 -9.80
C ARG A 100 3.39 8.43 -9.55
N MET A 101 2.73 7.49 -8.89
CA MET A 101 1.28 7.55 -8.65
C MET A 101 0.83 8.75 -7.82
N ASP A 102 1.58 9.11 -6.78
CA ASP A 102 1.31 10.31 -5.99
C ASP A 102 1.37 11.60 -6.84
N THR A 103 2.34 11.67 -7.75
CA THR A 103 2.52 12.81 -8.65
C THR A 103 1.43 12.86 -9.72
N PHE A 104 0.99 11.69 -10.20
CA PHE A 104 -0.13 11.59 -11.15
C PHE A 104 -1.41 12.19 -10.56
N TRP A 105 -1.82 11.72 -9.38
CA TRP A 105 -3.04 12.24 -8.72
C TRP A 105 -2.90 13.69 -8.29
N HIS A 106 -1.68 14.13 -7.95
CA HIS A 106 -1.41 15.55 -7.73
C HIS A 106 -1.68 16.39 -8.99
N LYS A 107 -1.22 15.95 -10.17
CA LYS A 107 -1.46 16.65 -11.45
C LYS A 107 -2.94 16.67 -11.82
N ILE A 108 -3.68 15.58 -11.61
CA ILE A 108 -5.13 15.53 -11.83
C ILE A 108 -5.83 16.63 -11.02
N GLY A 109 -5.47 16.78 -9.74
CA GLY A 109 -6.02 17.83 -8.88
C GLY A 109 -5.62 19.26 -9.25
N GLN A 110 -4.68 19.46 -10.19
CA GLN A 110 -4.29 20.77 -10.71
C GLN A 110 -5.01 21.14 -12.01
N ILE A 111 -5.76 20.22 -12.62
CA ILE A 111 -6.53 20.50 -13.84
C ILE A 111 -7.61 21.51 -13.50
N LYS A 112 -7.61 22.63 -14.22
CA LYS A 112 -8.57 23.71 -14.05
C LYS A 112 -9.57 23.73 -15.19
N ASP A 113 -10.82 23.98 -14.83
CA ASP A 113 -11.88 24.28 -15.77
C ASP A 113 -11.57 25.63 -16.47
N PRO A 114 -11.51 25.68 -17.81
CA PRO A 114 -11.16 26.90 -18.53
C PRO A 114 -12.14 28.06 -18.34
N GLY A 115 -13.41 27.77 -18.05
CA GLY A 115 -14.46 28.80 -17.91
C GLY A 115 -14.52 29.42 -16.52
N THR A 116 -14.29 28.63 -15.48
CA THR A 116 -14.42 29.05 -14.07
C THR A 116 -13.08 29.25 -13.38
N GLY A 117 -11.98 28.73 -13.93
CA GLY A 117 -10.64 28.77 -13.34
C GLY A 117 -10.48 27.93 -12.07
N ARG A 118 -11.52 27.18 -11.67
CA ARG A 118 -11.53 26.29 -10.51
C ARG A 118 -11.00 24.91 -10.89
N ASN A 119 -10.52 24.16 -9.91
CA ASN A 119 -10.06 22.80 -10.15
C ASN A 119 -11.24 21.92 -10.54
N THR A 120 -11.11 21.21 -11.66
CA THR A 120 -12.11 20.28 -12.19
C THR A 120 -12.27 19.07 -11.27
N PHE A 121 -11.17 18.61 -10.69
CA PHE A 121 -11.13 17.47 -9.77
C PHE A 121 -10.65 17.92 -8.40
N VAL A 122 -11.42 17.62 -7.36
CA VAL A 122 -11.09 17.96 -5.97
C VAL A 122 -11.17 16.72 -5.08
N LEU A 123 -12.28 15.98 -5.16
CA LEU A 123 -12.54 14.83 -4.30
C LEU A 123 -11.75 13.59 -4.74
N LEU A 124 -11.82 13.25 -6.03
CA LEU A 124 -11.17 12.06 -6.59
C LEU A 124 -9.67 12.00 -6.32
N PRO A 125 -8.86 13.03 -6.67
CA PRO A 125 -7.42 13.00 -6.39
C PRO A 125 -7.13 12.97 -4.89
N THR A 126 -7.99 13.54 -4.05
CA THR A 126 -7.83 13.50 -2.58
C THR A 126 -8.03 12.08 -2.06
N VAL A 127 -9.12 11.42 -2.46
CA VAL A 127 -9.41 10.02 -2.11
C VAL A 127 -8.28 9.11 -2.58
N MET A 128 -7.85 9.23 -3.82
CA MET A 128 -6.80 8.37 -4.38
C MET A 128 -5.46 8.54 -3.67
N LYS A 129 -5.08 9.76 -3.29
CA LYS A 129 -3.88 9.99 -2.47
C LYS A 129 -4.01 9.38 -1.07
N GLN A 130 -5.19 9.44 -0.45
CA GLN A 130 -5.41 8.81 0.85
C GLN A 130 -5.31 7.28 0.76
N LEU A 131 -5.85 6.69 -0.30
CA LEU A 131 -5.73 5.26 -0.57
C LEU A 131 -4.28 4.82 -0.80
N LEU A 132 -3.46 5.65 -1.46
CA LEU A 132 -2.02 5.39 -1.65
C LEU A 132 -1.19 5.42 -0.35
N VAL A 133 -1.71 6.03 0.71
CA VAL A 133 -1.07 6.07 2.03
C VAL A 133 -1.43 4.83 2.86
N LEU A 134 -2.42 4.04 2.44
CA LEU A 134 -2.73 2.79 3.11
C LEU A 134 -1.50 1.87 3.04
N PRO A 135 -1.05 1.32 4.18
CA PRO A 135 0.12 0.46 4.20
C PRO A 135 -0.18 -0.82 3.40
N HIS A 136 0.33 -0.87 2.18
CA HIS A 136 0.17 -2.01 1.28
C HIS A 136 1.03 -3.22 1.67
N SER A 137 1.91 -3.07 2.68
CA SER A 137 2.78 -4.13 3.17
C SER A 137 3.01 -4.00 4.67
N ASN A 138 3.11 -5.17 5.33
CA ASN A 138 3.49 -5.24 6.74
C ASN A 138 4.95 -4.81 6.98
N ALA A 139 5.77 -4.67 5.92
CA ALA A 139 7.18 -4.34 6.01
C ALA A 139 7.46 -2.95 6.61
N ASP A 140 6.60 -1.96 6.36
CA ASP A 140 6.76 -0.61 6.93
C ASP A 140 6.50 -0.63 8.44
N CYS A 141 5.46 -1.37 8.86
CA CYS A 141 5.18 -1.65 10.27
C CYS A 141 6.32 -2.47 10.91
N GLU A 142 6.83 -3.50 10.24
CA GLU A 142 7.93 -4.34 10.74
C GLU A 142 9.26 -3.56 10.87
N ARG A 143 9.51 -2.58 10.01
CA ARG A 143 10.66 -1.66 10.16
C ARG A 143 10.49 -0.78 11.42
N ALA A 144 9.30 -0.25 11.66
CA ALA A 144 9.01 0.49 12.89
C ALA A 144 9.13 -0.42 14.14
N PHE A 145 8.63 -1.65 14.07
CA PHE A 145 8.68 -2.62 15.16
C PHE A 145 10.08 -3.22 15.40
N SER A 146 10.91 -3.38 14.39
CA SER A 146 12.31 -3.81 14.56
C SER A 146 13.13 -2.74 15.29
N THR A 147 12.83 -1.47 15.04
CA THR A 147 13.43 -0.33 15.75
C THR A 147 13.04 -0.31 17.23
N THR A 148 11.81 -0.69 17.59
CA THR A 148 11.41 -0.80 19.00
C THR A 148 11.84 -2.10 19.66
N ARG A 149 11.99 -3.19 18.90
CA ARG A 149 12.52 -4.46 19.41
C ARG A 149 13.93 -4.31 19.96
N LYS A 150 14.80 -3.50 19.32
CA LYS A 150 16.12 -3.14 19.87
C LYS A 150 16.00 -2.42 21.22
N ASN A 151 15.08 -1.46 21.35
CA ASN A 151 14.86 -0.74 22.61
C ASN A 151 14.31 -1.63 23.74
N ARG A 152 13.68 -2.75 23.40
CA ARG A 152 13.10 -3.68 24.37
C ARG A 152 14.05 -4.81 24.78
N ILE A 153 14.97 -5.22 23.92
CA ILE A 153 15.83 -6.40 24.13
C ILE A 153 17.29 -6.03 24.35
N GLU A 154 17.81 -4.98 23.71
CA GLU A 154 19.25 -4.63 23.73
C GLU A 154 19.58 -3.50 24.72
N ALA A 155 18.62 -2.63 25.02
CA ALA A 155 18.73 -1.67 26.13
C ALA A 155 18.13 -2.33 27.37
N HIS A 156 18.94 -2.59 28.41
CA HIS A 156 18.60 -3.32 29.64
C HIS A 156 17.52 -2.68 30.56
N GLY A 157 16.55 -1.95 30.02
CA GLY A 157 15.38 -1.47 30.74
C GLY A 157 14.12 -1.86 29.97
N GLU A 158 13.23 -2.63 30.58
CA GLU A 158 11.89 -2.87 30.04
C GLU A 158 11.13 -1.54 29.96
N ALA A 159 11.28 -0.83 28.85
CA ALA A 159 10.51 0.37 28.58
C ALA A 159 9.03 -0.03 28.49
N THR A 160 8.20 0.52 29.38
CA THR A 160 6.76 0.27 29.38
C THR A 160 6.17 0.68 28.04
N ASN A 161 5.08 0.03 27.61
CA ASN A 161 4.41 0.33 26.34
C ASN A 161 4.07 1.83 26.16
N ALA A 162 3.81 2.56 27.25
CA ALA A 162 3.59 4.01 27.22
C ALA A 162 4.84 4.79 26.78
N VAL A 163 6.02 4.43 27.29
CA VAL A 163 7.31 5.05 26.93
C VAL A 163 7.69 4.69 25.49
N LEU A 164 7.47 3.43 25.08
CA LEU A 164 7.71 3.00 23.71
C LEU A 164 6.83 3.77 22.71
N LYS A 165 5.54 3.99 23.00
CA LYS A 165 4.64 4.82 22.18
C LYS A 165 5.12 6.28 22.12
N GLY A 166 5.53 6.84 23.25
CA GLY A 166 6.05 8.20 23.35
C GLY A 166 7.38 8.43 22.61
N LEU A 167 8.23 7.39 22.48
CA LEU A 167 9.49 7.45 21.72
C LEU A 167 9.31 7.14 20.22
N LEU A 168 8.33 6.32 19.87
CA LEU A 168 8.01 5.97 18.49
C LEU A 168 7.49 7.18 17.71
N ALA A 169 6.54 7.92 18.27
CA ALA A 169 5.94 9.08 17.61
C ALA A 169 6.98 10.11 17.12
N PRO A 170 7.90 10.62 17.95
CA PRO A 170 8.92 11.55 17.51
C PRO A 170 9.94 10.91 16.56
N LYS A 171 10.26 9.61 16.68
CA LYS A 171 11.17 8.93 15.73
C LYS A 171 10.56 8.77 14.34
N VAL A 172 9.28 8.43 14.25
CA VAL A 172 8.55 8.35 12.97
C VAL A 172 8.44 9.75 12.36
N ASN A 173 8.17 10.77 13.18
CA ASN A 173 8.09 12.16 12.73
C ASN A 173 9.46 12.79 12.39
N MET A 174 10.58 12.28 12.90
CA MET A 174 11.92 12.72 12.46
C MET A 174 12.38 12.05 11.15
N LEU A 175 11.72 10.97 10.73
CA LEU A 175 11.97 10.35 9.41
C LEU A 175 11.19 11.04 8.28
N SER A 176 10.32 12.00 8.61
CA SER A 176 9.48 12.73 7.66
C SER A 176 10.10 14.05 7.18
N ASP A 177 11.37 14.03 6.74
CA ASP A 177 11.91 15.05 5.83
C ASP A 177 11.33 14.91 4.39
N CYS A 178 10.22 14.20 4.25
CA CYS A 178 9.52 13.97 2.99
C CYS A 178 8.23 14.79 2.97
N SER A 179 7.95 15.44 1.84
CA SER A 179 6.75 16.23 1.56
C SER A 179 5.47 15.39 1.39
N CYS A 180 5.29 14.34 2.18
CA CYS A 180 4.10 13.49 2.16
C CYS A 180 3.03 13.99 3.12
N PHE A 181 1.79 13.57 2.86
CA PHE A 181 0.58 13.98 3.57
C PHE A 181 0.69 13.76 5.08
N GLU A 182 0.47 14.81 5.86
CA GLU A 182 0.50 14.79 7.32
C GLU A 182 -0.83 14.21 7.84
N TRP A 183 -0.81 12.98 8.36
CA TRP A 183 -1.97 12.37 8.98
C TRP A 183 -2.23 12.99 10.36
N LYS A 184 -3.42 13.57 10.56
CA LYS A 184 -3.86 14.09 11.85
C LYS A 184 -4.91 13.14 12.44
N PRO A 185 -4.68 12.59 13.66
CA PRO A 185 -5.60 11.69 14.33
C PRO A 185 -6.94 12.33 14.69
#